data_AF-A0A2V9YKM3-F1
#
_entry.id   AF-A0A2V9YKM3-F1
#
_cell.length_a   1.000
_cell.length_b   1.000
_cell.length_c   1.000
_cell.angle_alpha   90.00
_cell.angle_beta   90.00
_cell.angle_gamma   90.00
#
_symmetry.space_group_name_H-M   'P 1'
#
loop_
_entity.id
_entity.type
_entity.pdbx_description
1 polymer ?
#
loop_
_entity_poly.entity_id
_entity_poly.type
_entity_poly.pdbx_seq_one_letter_code
_entity_poly.pdbx_strand_id
1 'polypeptide(L)'
;MNELSKTLGFLAPHSNLEFALFVALALTAGFCEEIIFRGYLQKQFAAVSGITSIGIIAQGVLFGAAHGYQGTKLMFTIGVYGALFGILAAWRKSLRPGMMAHFLQDFISGLLLRFLTQAPR
;
A
#
# COMPACT_ATOMS: atom_id res chain seq x y z
N MET A 1 -23.03 2.38 -14.73
CA MET A 1 -22.26 2.91 -13.57
C MET A 1 -21.27 1.84 -13.17
N ASN A 2 -19.99 2.01 -13.50
CA ASN A 2 -18.97 1.02 -13.14
C ASN A 2 -18.94 0.86 -11.61
N GLU A 3 -18.87 -0.38 -11.13
CA GLU A 3 -18.68 -0.74 -9.71
C GLU A 3 -17.59 0.15 -9.05
N LEU A 4 -16.54 0.48 -9.79
CA LEU A 4 -15.46 1.38 -9.36
C LEU A 4 -15.93 2.76 -8.86
N SER A 5 -16.90 3.38 -9.54
CA SER A 5 -17.45 4.69 -9.17
C SER A 5 -18.34 4.63 -7.93
N LYS A 6 -19.01 3.49 -7.68
CA LYS A 6 -19.84 3.31 -6.49
C LYS A 6 -19.01 3.04 -5.24
N THR A 7 -17.90 2.31 -5.37
CA THR A 7 -17.10 1.88 -4.22
C THR A 7 -15.99 2.87 -3.84
N LEU A 8 -15.41 3.59 -4.81
CA LEU A 8 -14.26 4.47 -4.59
C LEU A 8 -14.51 5.93 -4.96
N GLY A 9 -15.68 6.27 -5.52
CA GLY A 9 -15.96 7.64 -5.99
C GLY A 9 -15.92 8.70 -4.89
N PHE A 10 -16.19 8.32 -3.63
CA PHE A 10 -16.10 9.22 -2.47
C PHE A 10 -14.65 9.44 -2.00
N LEU A 11 -13.72 8.54 -2.33
CA LEU A 11 -12.29 8.65 -2.01
C LEU A 11 -11.49 9.40 -3.08
N ALA A 12 -12.10 9.63 -4.24
CA ALA A 12 -11.47 10.37 -5.33
C ALA A 12 -11.31 11.85 -4.92
N PRO A 13 -10.10 12.43 -5.02
CA PRO A 13 -9.93 13.86 -4.79
C PRO A 13 -10.54 14.66 -5.94
N HIS A 14 -11.51 15.51 -5.65
CA HIS A 14 -12.23 16.34 -6.62
C HIS A 14 -11.61 17.73 -6.75
N SER A 15 -11.10 18.29 -5.65
CA SER A 15 -10.44 19.60 -5.64
C SER A 15 -8.90 19.51 -5.64
N ASN A 16 -8.23 20.62 -5.99
CA ASN A 16 -6.77 20.71 -5.90
C ASN A 16 -6.27 20.56 -4.46
N LEU A 17 -7.04 21.03 -3.47
CA LEU A 17 -6.71 20.88 -2.06
C LEU A 17 -6.82 19.41 -1.62
N GLU A 18 -7.92 18.74 -1.95
CA GLU A 18 -8.08 17.30 -1.69
C GLU A 18 -6.97 16.48 -2.33
N PHE A 19 -6.56 16.83 -3.55
CA PHE A 19 -5.46 16.14 -4.21
C PHE A 19 -4.14 16.38 -3.49
N ALA A 20 -3.82 17.61 -3.07
CA ALA A 20 -2.61 17.89 -2.29
C ALA A 20 -2.60 17.13 -0.95
N LEU A 21 -3.73 17.05 -0.25
CA LEU A 21 -3.88 16.26 0.97
C LEU A 21 -3.72 14.75 0.70
N PHE A 22 -4.25 14.26 -0.41
CA PHE A 22 -4.05 12.88 -0.85
C PHE A 22 -2.56 12.56 -1.10
N VAL A 23 -1.81 13.46 -1.75
CA VAL A 23 -0.37 13.28 -1.96
C VAL A 23 0.38 13.22 -0.63
N ALA A 24 0.03 14.08 0.34
CA ALA A 24 0.59 14.04 1.68
C ALA A 24 0.24 12.74 2.42
N LEU A 25 -0.98 12.24 2.26
CA LEU A 25 -1.41 10.95 2.79
C LEU A 25 -0.60 9.80 2.16
N ALA A 26 -0.48 9.74 0.84
CA ALA A 26 0.30 8.73 0.13
C ALA A 26 1.78 8.73 0.59
N LEU A 27 2.36 9.91 0.82
CA LEU A 27 3.73 10.03 1.32
C LEU A 27 3.87 9.48 2.74
N THR A 28 2.93 9.82 3.63
CA THR A 28 2.96 9.34 5.01
C THR A 28 2.64 7.85 5.10
N ALA A 29 1.70 7.34 4.30
CA ALA A 29 1.39 5.91 4.19
C ALA A 29 2.62 5.12 3.73
N GLY A 30 3.21 5.49 2.58
CA GLY A 30 4.41 4.83 2.05
C GLY A 30 5.61 4.86 3.02
N PHE A 31 5.72 5.86 3.89
CA PHE A 31 6.75 5.90 4.92
C PHE A 31 6.41 5.04 6.15
N CYS A 32 5.25 5.29 6.76
CA CYS A 32 4.83 4.66 8.01
C CYS A 32 4.60 3.16 7.85
N GLU A 33 3.93 2.74 6.77
CA GLU A 33 3.62 1.33 6.53
C GLU A 33 4.87 0.52 6.24
N GLU A 34 5.85 1.07 5.53
CA GLU A 34 7.13 0.39 5.32
C GLU A 34 7.90 0.20 6.62
N ILE A 35 7.89 1.20 7.52
CA ILE A 35 8.51 1.10 8.85
C ILE A 35 7.82 0.03 9.70
N ILE A 36 6.50 0.07 9.79
CA ILE A 36 5.73 -0.84 10.64
C ILE A 36 5.86 -2.28 10.12
N PHE A 37 5.55 -2.52 8.85
CA PHE A 37 5.42 -3.87 8.33
C PHE A 37 6.78 -4.49 7.97
N ARG A 38 7.65 -3.77 7.27
CA ARG A 38 8.95 -4.31 6.79
C ARG A 38 10.08 -3.98 7.77
N GLY A 39 10.02 -2.81 8.39
CA GLY A 39 11.01 -2.36 9.36
C GLY A 39 10.92 -3.08 10.71
N TYR A 40 9.72 -3.31 11.21
CA TYR A 40 9.46 -3.94 12.51
C TYR A 40 8.90 -5.36 12.39
N LEU A 41 7.66 -5.53 11.92
CA LEU A 41 6.96 -6.83 11.96
C LEU A 41 7.71 -7.95 11.22
N GLN A 42 8.17 -7.69 9.99
CA GLN A 42 8.97 -8.64 9.22
C GLN A 42 10.19 -9.13 10.00
N LYS A 43 10.90 -8.21 10.65
CA LYS A 43 12.11 -8.55 11.43
C LYS A 43 11.77 -9.34 12.68
N GLN A 44 10.68 -8.99 13.38
CA GLN A 44 10.25 -9.71 14.57
C GLN A 44 9.82 -11.14 14.23
N PHE A 45 9.00 -11.32 13.19
CA PHE A 45 8.60 -12.65 12.75
C PHE A 45 9.78 -13.49 12.24
N ALA A 46 10.71 -12.88 11.51
CA ALA A 46 11.94 -13.55 11.10
C ALA A 46 12.82 -13.94 12.30
N ALA A 47 12.92 -13.08 13.32
CA ALA A 47 13.71 -13.35 14.52
C ALA A 47 13.11 -14.47 15.38
N VAL A 48 11.78 -14.47 15.56
CA VAL A 48 11.07 -15.49 16.35
C VAL A 48 11.11 -16.86 15.65
N SER A 49 10.97 -16.88 14.32
CA SER A 49 10.95 -18.13 13.56
C SER A 49 12.33 -18.64 13.15
N GLY A 50 13.35 -17.77 13.15
CA GLY A 50 14.66 -18.03 12.55
C GLY A 50 14.66 -18.05 11.01
N ILE A 51 13.54 -17.75 10.36
CA ILE A 51 13.37 -17.90 8.91
C ILE A 51 12.85 -16.61 8.28
N THR A 52 13.66 -15.97 7.43
CA THR A 52 13.32 -14.70 6.76
C THR A 52 12.04 -14.79 5.93
N SER A 53 11.80 -15.90 5.23
CA SER A 53 10.60 -16.08 4.40
C SER A 53 9.32 -16.12 5.24
N ILE A 54 9.35 -16.70 6.45
CA ILE A 54 8.21 -16.63 7.39
C ILE A 54 7.95 -15.18 7.77
N GLY A 55 9.00 -14.39 8.04
CA GLY A 55 8.84 -12.97 8.32
C GLY A 55 8.18 -12.19 7.18
N ILE A 56 8.58 -12.46 5.93
CA ILE A 56 8.02 -11.85 4.72
C ILE A 56 6.56 -12.23 4.51
N ILE A 57 6.21 -13.51 4.68
CA ILE A 57 4.85 -14.00 4.47
C ILE A 57 3.93 -13.47 5.59
N ALA A 58 4.34 -13.59 6.85
CA ALA A 58 3.52 -13.19 8.00
C ALA A 58 3.19 -11.69 7.98
N GLN A 59 4.18 -10.82 7.76
CA GLN A 59 3.92 -9.39 7.63
C GLN A 59 3.03 -9.06 6.43
N GLY A 60 3.18 -9.78 5.30
CA GLY A 60 2.39 -9.56 4.10
C GLY A 60 0.92 -9.95 4.30
N VAL A 61 0.67 -11.05 5.02
CA VAL A 61 -0.69 -11.46 5.42
C VAL A 61 -1.33 -10.40 6.31
N LEU A 62 -0.62 -9.90 7.33
CA LEU A 62 -1.14 -8.83 8.19
C LEU A 62 -1.36 -7.52 7.44
N PHE A 63 -0.48 -7.19 6.50
CA PHE A 63 -0.62 -6.03 5.64
C PHE A 63 -1.88 -6.11 4.78
N GLY A 64 -2.11 -7.26 4.14
CA GLY A 64 -3.34 -7.54 3.42
C GLY A 64 -4.56 -7.45 4.33
N ALA A 65 -4.54 -8.11 5.50
CA ALA A 65 -5.66 -8.10 6.45
C ALA A 65 -6.04 -6.69 6.93
N ALA A 66 -5.06 -5.79 7.13
CA ALA A 66 -5.31 -4.38 7.46
C ALA A 66 -6.10 -3.63 6.37
N HIS A 67 -6.10 -4.16 5.14
CA HIS A 67 -6.84 -3.66 3.98
C HIS A 67 -8.13 -4.42 3.68
N GLY A 68 -8.62 -5.24 4.61
CA GLY A 68 -9.84 -6.04 4.43
C GLY A 68 -11.09 -5.22 4.08
N TYR A 69 -11.14 -3.95 4.48
CA TYR A 69 -12.22 -3.01 4.16
C TYR A 69 -12.34 -2.70 2.66
N GLN A 70 -11.32 -2.99 1.86
CA GLN A 70 -11.32 -2.82 0.40
C GLN A 70 -11.90 -4.03 -0.35
N GLY A 71 -12.37 -5.05 0.39
CA GLY A 71 -12.91 -6.29 -0.16
C GLY A 71 -11.86 -7.36 -0.37
N THR A 72 -12.28 -8.63 -0.35
CA THR A 72 -11.40 -9.82 -0.28
C THR A 72 -10.40 -9.90 -1.43
N LYS A 73 -10.82 -9.52 -2.66
CA LYS A 73 -9.93 -9.54 -3.83
C LYS A 73 -8.79 -8.53 -3.71
N LEU A 74 -9.08 -7.29 -3.30
CA LEU A 74 -8.06 -6.26 -3.10
C LEU A 74 -7.19 -6.58 -1.89
N MET A 75 -7.79 -7.04 -0.78
CA MET A 75 -7.08 -7.52 0.41
C MET A 75 -5.99 -8.56 0.06
N PHE A 76 -6.35 -9.57 -0.74
CA PHE A 76 -5.39 -10.58 -1.20
C PHE A 76 -4.29 -9.98 -2.07
N THR A 77 -4.67 -9.14 -3.05
CA THR A 77 -3.74 -8.49 -3.98
C THR A 77 -2.73 -7.62 -3.22
N ILE A 78 -3.21 -6.85 -2.25
CA ILE A 78 -2.39 -5.98 -1.40
C ILE A 78 -1.47 -6.78 -0.50
N GLY A 79 -1.93 -7.92 0.05
CA GLY A 79 -1.06 -8.84 0.79
C GLY A 79 0.10 -9.38 -0.06
N VAL A 80 -0.15 -9.68 -1.34
CA VAL A 80 0.89 -10.08 -2.29
C VAL A 80 1.89 -8.94 -2.53
N TYR A 81 1.43 -7.71 -2.77
CA TYR A 81 2.31 -6.53 -2.84
C TYR A 81 3.11 -6.33 -1.54
N GLY A 82 2.47 -6.55 -0.39
CA GLY A 82 3.10 -6.56 0.92
C GLY A 82 4.29 -7.53 1.00
N ALA A 83 4.10 -8.76 0.55
CA ALA A 83 5.15 -9.77 0.47
C ALA A 83 6.26 -9.37 -0.51
N LEU A 84 5.91 -8.84 -1.69
CA LEU A 84 6.89 -8.36 -2.69
C LEU A 84 7.76 -7.21 -2.15
N PHE A 85 7.17 -6.23 -1.46
CA PHE A 85 7.94 -5.19 -0.78
C PHE A 85 8.77 -5.76 0.38
N GLY A 86 8.28 -6.80 1.07
CA GLY A 86 9.08 -7.53 2.07
C GLY A 86 10.31 -8.22 1.48
N ILE A 87 10.18 -8.84 0.31
CA ILE A 87 11.30 -9.40 -0.47
C ILE A 87 12.27 -8.29 -0.85
N LEU A 88 11.77 -7.17 -1.37
CA LEU A 88 12.59 -6.02 -1.75
C LEU A 88 13.38 -5.48 -0.55
N ALA A 89 12.74 -5.32 0.61
CA ALA A 89 13.38 -4.85 1.83
C ALA A 89 14.48 -5.82 2.31
N ALA A 90 14.23 -7.13 2.25
CA ALA A 90 15.22 -8.15 2.60
C ALA A 90 16.41 -8.17 1.62
N TRP A 91 16.16 -8.05 0.32
CA TRP A 91 17.19 -8.03 -0.71
C TRP A 91 18.06 -6.78 -0.64
N ARG A 92 17.43 -5.60 -0.51
CA ARG A 92 18.12 -4.30 -0.50
C ARG A 92 18.69 -3.92 0.86
N LYS A 93 18.32 -4.65 1.91
CA LYS A 93 18.66 -4.35 3.31
C LYS A 93 18.35 -2.88 3.68
N SER A 94 17.30 -2.33 3.08
CA SER A 94 16.91 -0.93 3.18
C SER A 94 15.43 -0.78 2.88
N LEU A 95 14.76 0.11 3.62
CA LEU A 95 13.34 0.43 3.40
C LEU A 95 13.14 1.52 2.34
N ARG A 96 14.17 2.31 2.02
CA ARG A 96 14.05 3.47 1.14
C ARG A 96 13.46 3.13 -0.24
N PRO A 97 13.89 2.04 -0.92
CA PRO A 97 13.28 1.67 -2.21
C PRO A 97 11.80 1.31 -2.07
N GLY A 98 11.41 0.62 -0.99
CA GLY A 98 10.02 0.29 -0.68
C GLY A 98 9.19 1.55 -0.45
N MET A 99 9.68 2.49 0.36
CA MET A 99 9.00 3.76 0.64
C MET A 99 8.73 4.56 -0.63
N MET A 100 9.72 4.65 -1.52
CA MET A 100 9.57 5.35 -2.80
C MET A 100 8.56 4.65 -3.71
N ALA A 101 8.65 3.31 -3.82
CA ALA A 101 7.75 2.53 -4.67
C ALA A 101 6.30 2.58 -4.17
N HIS A 102 6.10 2.47 -2.85
CA HIS A 102 4.79 2.53 -2.22
C HIS A 102 4.14 3.90 -2.41
N PHE A 103 4.86 4.99 -2.09
CA PHE A 103 4.39 6.34 -2.37
C PHE A 103 4.01 6.52 -3.85
N LEU A 104 4.86 6.08 -4.78
CA LEU A 104 4.60 6.21 -6.22
C LEU A 104 3.35 5.42 -6.64
N GLN A 105 3.16 4.21 -6.10
CA GLN A 105 1.98 3.39 -6.38
C GLN A 105 0.69 4.09 -5.93
N ASP A 106 0.67 4.64 -4.71
CA ASP A 106 -0.49 5.36 -4.17
C ASP A 106 -0.74 6.67 -4.92
N PHE A 107 0.33 7.42 -5.20
CA PHE A 107 0.28 8.66 -5.95
C PHE A 107 -0.31 8.45 -7.36
N ILE A 108 0.20 7.47 -8.11
CA ILE A 108 -0.29 7.16 -9.45
C ILE A 108 -1.75 6.70 -9.38
N SER A 109 -2.10 5.88 -8.39
CA SER A 109 -3.48 5.40 -8.20
C SER A 109 -4.45 6.55 -7.93
N GLY A 110 -4.10 7.48 -7.05
CA GLY A 110 -4.91 8.67 -6.77
C GLY A 110 -5.00 9.64 -7.95
N LEU A 111 -3.90 9.83 -8.68
CA LEU A 111 -3.88 10.65 -9.90
C LEU A 111 -4.80 10.06 -10.98
N LEU A 112 -4.72 8.75 -11.22
CA LEU A 112 -5.60 8.06 -12.16
C LEU A 112 -7.06 8.13 -11.71
N LEU A 113 -7.33 7.91 -10.41
CA LEU A 113 -8.68 8.01 -9.85
C LEU A 113 -9.26 9.41 -10.07
N ARG A 114 -8.47 10.46 -9.86
CA ARG A 114 -8.86 11.84 -10.15
C ARG A 114 -9.22 12.06 -11.61
N PHE A 115 -8.36 11.64 -12.55
CA PHE A 115 -8.64 11.81 -13.98
C PHE A 115 -9.88 11.03 -14.45
N LEU A 116 -10.04 9.79 -14.00
CA LEU A 116 -11.16 8.93 -14.41
C LEU A 116 -12.51 9.39 -13.84
N THR A 117 -12.50 10.11 -12.72
CA THR A 117 -13.73 10.64 -12.10
C THR A 117 -14.08 12.06 -12.56
N GLN A 118 -13.11 12.83 -13.04
CA GLN A 118 -13.30 14.19 -13.57
C GLN A 118 -13.51 14.27 -15.08
N ALA A 119 -13.26 13.20 -15.84
CA ALA A 119 -13.48 13.20 -17.29
C ALA A 119 -14.97 13.42 -17.63
N PRO A 120 -15.31 14.35 -18.55
CA PRO A 120 -16.69 14.50 -19.03
C PRO A 120 -17.14 13.18 -19.67
N ARG A 121 -18.34 12.72 -19.32
CA ARG A 121 -18.94 11.51 -19.90
C ARG A 121 -19.32 11.71 -21.35
#